data_AF-A0A846EQM7-F1
#
_entry.id   AF-A0A846EQM7-F1
#
_cell.length_a   1.000
_cell.length_b   1.000
_cell.length_c   1.000
_cell.angle_alpha   90.00
_cell.angle_beta   90.00
_cell.angle_gamma   90.00
#
_symmetry.space_group_name_H-M   'P 1'
#
loop_
_entity.id
_entity.type
_entity.pdbx_description
1 polymer ?
#
loop_
_entity_poly.entity_id
_entity_poly.type
_entity_poly.pdbx_seq_one_letter_code
_entity_poly.pdbx_strand_id
1 'polypeptide(L)'
;MDVPDVPPHGDPIGIDLGLDKFLATSEGELIKRPRFFNSLHRQMKLLQRRLQKKQIGSNNWQKLSKIIARLHETIANTRKDFHFKLAHHLCDQAGMIFVEDLNFQAWAKRMLGKHTLDAGFGQFVTILQWVCWKRGVYFGKVNKDYTSQICPNCNAHTGKKKLSFRVHSCPECGYMTHRDVASALIVRNRGVSEVGRILDVKEVAWGGGLTGTRNGLVKSLRNRKKGGEAWIYPAS
;
A
#
# COMPACT_ATOMS: atom_id res chain seq x y z
N MET A 1 -3.23 -14.52 -13.36
CA MET A 1 -3.01 -15.72 -12.56
C MET A 1 -3.91 -15.55 -11.36
N ASP A 2 -4.95 -16.37 -11.26
CA ASP A 2 -5.78 -16.38 -10.06
C ASP A 2 -4.98 -17.04 -8.95
N VAL A 3 -4.64 -16.24 -7.95
CA VAL A 3 -3.91 -16.69 -6.77
C VAL A 3 -4.96 -17.19 -5.78
N PRO A 4 -4.90 -18.45 -5.33
CA PRO A 4 -5.84 -18.99 -4.34
C PRO A 4 -5.85 -18.17 -3.05
N ASP A 5 -7.02 -17.99 -2.46
CA ASP A 5 -7.17 -17.24 -1.21
C ASP A 5 -6.65 -18.04 -0.02
N VAL A 6 -5.68 -17.46 0.69
CA VAL A 6 -5.28 -17.91 2.02
C VAL A 6 -6.34 -17.40 3.00
N PRO A 7 -6.80 -18.17 4.01
CA PRO A 7 -7.68 -17.62 5.05
C PRO A 7 -6.96 -16.55 5.90
N PRO A 8 -7.64 -15.47 6.32
CA PRO A 8 -7.06 -14.49 7.23
C PRO A 8 -6.66 -15.10 8.59
N HIS A 9 -5.45 -14.81 9.07
CA HIS A 9 -4.92 -15.30 10.35
C HIS A 9 -3.68 -14.49 10.79
N GLY A 10 -3.24 -14.67 12.04
CA GLY A 10 -2.02 -14.06 12.57
C GLY A 10 -2.08 -12.53 12.66
N ASP A 11 -0.92 -11.90 12.79
CA ASP A 11 -0.86 -10.45 12.99
C ASP A 11 -1.01 -9.67 11.66
N PRO A 12 -1.84 -8.61 11.64
CA PRO A 12 -2.06 -7.81 10.45
C PRO A 12 -1.05 -6.67 10.32
N ILE A 13 -0.47 -6.51 9.13
CA ILE A 13 0.35 -5.36 8.74
C ILE A 13 -0.31 -4.60 7.60
N GLY A 14 -0.40 -3.29 7.74
CA GLY A 14 -0.73 -2.39 6.62
C GLY A 14 0.55 -1.80 6.03
N ILE A 15 0.57 -1.60 4.71
CA ILE A 15 1.68 -0.90 4.04
C ILE A 15 1.20 0.31 3.24
N ASP A 16 1.96 1.40 3.32
CA ASP A 16 1.79 2.61 2.52
C ASP A 16 2.94 2.71 1.50
N LEU A 17 2.63 2.83 0.21
CA LEU A 17 3.61 2.87 -0.89
C LEU A 17 3.90 4.31 -1.31
N GLY A 18 5.18 4.67 -1.38
CA GLY A 18 5.60 6.06 -1.55
C GLY A 18 6.79 6.26 -2.49
N LEU A 19 6.99 7.51 -2.92
CA LEU A 19 8.15 7.90 -3.74
C LEU A 19 9.33 8.44 -2.92
N ASP A 20 9.10 8.85 -1.67
CA ASP A 20 10.16 9.31 -0.76
C ASP A 20 10.87 8.12 -0.08
N LYS A 21 10.08 7.26 0.54
CA LYS A 21 10.41 5.92 0.98
C LYS A 21 9.65 4.95 0.10
N PHE A 22 10.21 3.77 -0.19
CA PHE A 22 9.53 2.79 -1.03
C PHE A 22 8.22 2.34 -0.39
N LEU A 23 8.26 2.01 0.90
CA LEU A 23 7.08 1.77 1.70
C LEU A 23 7.28 2.13 3.18
N ALA A 24 6.17 2.31 3.89
CA ALA A 24 6.09 2.37 5.34
C ALA A 24 5.15 1.25 5.85
N THR A 25 5.47 0.62 6.97
CA THR A 25 4.61 -0.40 7.61
C THR A 25 3.85 0.19 8.80
N SER A 26 2.74 -0.46 9.18
CA SER A 26 1.99 -0.14 10.41
C SER A 26 2.81 -0.32 11.68
N GLU A 27 3.85 -1.16 11.64
CA GLU A 27 4.77 -1.42 12.75
C GLU A 27 5.88 -0.37 12.85
N GLY A 28 5.84 0.66 12.00
CA GLY A 28 6.76 1.80 12.05
C GLY A 28 8.01 1.65 11.18
N GLU A 29 8.16 0.57 10.43
CA GLU A 29 9.31 0.37 9.55
C GLU A 29 9.21 1.28 8.31
N LEU A 30 10.32 1.96 7.97
CA LEU A 30 10.42 2.84 6.80
C LEU A 30 11.46 2.31 5.82
N ILE A 31 11.02 1.64 4.76
CA ILE A 31 11.89 1.05 3.76
C ILE A 31 12.33 2.11 2.73
N LYS A 32 13.63 2.36 2.66
CA LYS A 32 14.19 3.33 1.70
C LYS A 32 14.05 2.81 0.27
N ARG A 33 13.76 3.72 -0.66
CA ARG A 33 13.83 3.40 -2.10
C ARG A 33 15.28 3.16 -2.52
N PRO A 34 15.60 2.01 -3.15
CA PRO A 34 16.93 1.75 -3.66
C PRO A 34 17.33 2.82 -4.68
N ARG A 35 18.50 3.45 -4.49
CA ARG A 35 19.03 4.45 -5.42
C ARG A 35 19.94 3.86 -6.51
N PHE A 36 20.15 2.53 -6.49
CA PHE A 36 21.06 1.83 -7.42
C PHE A 36 20.67 2.00 -8.90
N PHE A 37 19.41 2.34 -9.17
CA PHE A 37 18.95 2.64 -10.53
C PHE A 37 19.56 3.91 -11.11
N ASN A 38 20.03 4.86 -10.29
CA ASN A 38 20.51 6.15 -10.79
C ASN A 38 21.78 6.01 -11.64
N SER A 39 22.74 5.16 -11.24
CA SER A 39 23.97 4.93 -11.98
C SER A 39 23.68 4.16 -13.28
N LEU A 40 22.89 3.10 -13.21
CA LEU A 40 22.47 2.31 -14.36
C LEU A 40 21.65 3.14 -15.35
N HIS A 41 20.76 4.03 -14.86
CA HIS A 41 19.98 4.95 -15.69
C HIS A 41 20.85 6.01 -16.37
N ARG A 42 21.88 6.51 -15.68
CA ARG A 42 22.86 7.43 -16.29
C ARG A 42 23.60 6.72 -17.41
N GLN A 43 24.09 5.50 -17.17
CA GLN A 43 24.77 4.69 -18.18
C GLN A 43 23.84 4.41 -19.37
N MET A 44 22.60 4.02 -19.11
CA MET A 44 21.57 3.78 -20.13
C MET A 44 21.38 5.00 -21.03
N LYS A 45 21.17 6.18 -20.44
CA LYS A 45 20.99 7.43 -21.18
C LYS A 45 22.20 7.77 -22.06
N LEU A 46 23.41 7.50 -21.57
CA LEU A 46 24.64 7.70 -22.34
C LEU A 46 24.73 6.74 -23.53
N LEU A 47 24.43 5.45 -23.32
CA LEU A 47 24.45 4.45 -24.38
C LEU A 47 23.38 4.74 -25.44
N GLN A 48 22.16 5.11 -25.04
CA GLN A 48 21.09 5.51 -25.96
C GLN A 48 21.49 6.72 -26.81
N ARG A 49 22.10 7.75 -26.21
CA ARG A 49 22.63 8.92 -26.95
C ARG A 49 23.73 8.53 -27.95
N ARG A 50 24.60 7.58 -27.59
CA ARG A 50 25.61 7.04 -28.50
C ARG A 50 24.96 6.26 -29.65
N LEU A 51 23.92 5.49 -29.39
CA LEU A 51 23.19 4.68 -30.38
C LEU A 51 22.53 5.56 -31.44
N GLN A 52 21.91 6.67 -31.03
CA GLN A 52 21.28 7.64 -31.95
C GLN A 52 22.25 8.22 -32.98
N LYS A 53 23.55 8.28 -32.68
CA LYS A 53 24.60 8.77 -33.58
C LYS A 53 25.18 7.68 -34.50
N LYS A 54 24.68 6.43 -34.43
CA LYS A 54 25.18 5.32 -35.24
C LYS A 54 24.22 5.06 -36.41
N GLN A 55 24.80 4.71 -37.56
CA GLN A 55 24.02 4.24 -38.71
C GLN A 55 23.26 2.97 -38.32
N ILE A 56 21.93 3.03 -38.46
CA ILE A 56 21.03 1.90 -38.18
C ILE A 56 21.47 0.68 -39.00
N GLY A 57 21.46 -0.49 -38.37
CA GLY A 57 21.85 -1.75 -39.02
C GLY A 57 23.36 -2.00 -39.11
N SER A 58 24.22 -1.00 -38.92
CA SER A 58 25.69 -1.20 -38.92
C SER A 58 26.14 -2.14 -37.80
N ASN A 59 27.29 -2.81 -37.98
CA ASN A 59 27.89 -3.70 -36.97
C ASN A 59 28.05 -3.00 -35.61
N ASN A 60 28.44 -1.72 -35.61
CA ASN A 60 28.60 -0.92 -34.40
C ASN A 60 27.26 -0.57 -33.74
N TRP A 61 26.22 -0.32 -34.54
CA TRP A 61 24.85 -0.11 -34.03
C TRP A 61 24.31 -1.38 -33.39
N GLN A 62 24.47 -2.54 -34.03
CA GLN A 62 24.01 -3.82 -33.51
C GLN A 62 24.72 -4.19 -32.19
N LYS A 63 26.05 -4.01 -32.12
CA LYS A 63 26.83 -4.22 -30.89
C LYS A 63 26.30 -3.36 -29.74
N LEU A 64 26.07 -2.08 -29.99
CA LEU A 64 25.61 -1.15 -28.97
C LEU A 64 24.16 -1.43 -28.54
N SER A 65 23.29 -1.81 -29.48
CA SER A 65 21.90 -2.22 -29.20
C SER A 65 21.87 -3.43 -28.25
N LYS A 66 22.72 -4.45 -28.48
CA LYS A 66 22.86 -5.59 -27.57
C LYS A 66 23.31 -5.20 -26.16
N ILE A 67 24.26 -4.25 -26.04
CA ILE A 67 24.70 -3.74 -24.73
C ILE A 67 23.56 -3.03 -24.01
N ILE A 68 22.78 -2.21 -24.72
CA ILE A 68 21.61 -1.52 -24.17
C ILE A 68 20.56 -2.53 -23.70
N ALA A 69 20.27 -3.57 -24.49
CA ALA A 69 19.33 -4.63 -24.13
C ALA A 69 19.75 -5.35 -22.83
N ARG A 70 21.03 -5.75 -22.73
CA ARG A 70 21.59 -6.35 -21.51
C ARG A 70 21.46 -5.44 -20.29
N LEU A 71 21.71 -4.13 -20.46
CA LEU A 71 21.57 -3.18 -19.37
C LEU A 71 20.10 -3.02 -18.93
N HIS A 72 19.15 -3.05 -19.86
CA HIS A 72 17.71 -3.06 -19.54
C HIS A 72 17.33 -4.29 -18.72
N GLU A 73 17.84 -5.46 -19.10
CA GLU A 73 17.63 -6.71 -18.38
C GLU A 73 18.23 -6.65 -16.97
N THR A 74 19.45 -6.13 -16.81
CA THR A 74 20.08 -5.95 -15.49
C THR A 74 19.23 -5.06 -14.58
N ILE A 75 18.72 -3.92 -15.08
CA ILE A 75 17.85 -3.02 -14.32
C ILE A 75 16.56 -3.75 -13.90
N ALA A 76 15.92 -4.45 -14.84
CA ALA A 76 14.70 -5.19 -14.56
C ALA A 76 14.91 -6.28 -13.50
N ASN A 77 15.99 -7.06 -13.61
CA ASN A 77 16.33 -8.13 -12.68
C ASN A 77 16.70 -7.60 -11.29
N THR A 78 17.46 -6.50 -11.21
CA THR A 78 17.81 -5.85 -9.93
C THR A 78 16.56 -5.36 -9.20
N ARG A 79 15.61 -4.78 -9.93
CA ARG A 79 14.32 -4.35 -9.36
C ARG A 79 13.50 -5.52 -8.87
N LYS A 80 13.40 -6.57 -9.69
CA LYS A 80 12.66 -7.78 -9.35
C LYS A 80 13.24 -8.46 -8.10
N ASP A 81 14.57 -8.56 -7.99
CA ASP A 81 15.27 -9.07 -6.81
C ASP A 81 14.94 -8.25 -5.55
N PHE A 82 14.99 -6.93 -5.63
CA PHE A 82 14.59 -6.06 -4.52
C PHE A 82 13.12 -6.29 -4.11
N HIS A 83 12.20 -6.41 -5.07
CA HIS A 83 10.78 -6.66 -4.80
C HIS A 83 10.56 -8.01 -4.11
N PHE A 84 11.22 -9.09 -4.56
CA PHE A 84 11.10 -10.39 -3.92
C PHE A 84 11.66 -10.38 -2.50
N LYS A 85 12.88 -9.84 -2.29
CA LYS A 85 13.49 -9.76 -0.97
C LYS A 85 12.59 -9.01 0.02
N LEU A 86 12.03 -7.88 -0.43
CA LEU A 86 11.12 -7.10 0.40
C LEU A 86 9.80 -7.82 0.66
N ALA A 87 9.22 -8.49 -0.34
CA ALA A 87 8.00 -9.27 -0.14
C ALA A 87 8.21 -10.42 0.85
N HIS A 88 9.35 -11.11 0.77
CA HIS A 88 9.72 -12.14 1.74
C HIS A 88 9.86 -11.56 3.14
N HIS A 89 10.59 -10.46 3.30
CA HIS A 89 10.76 -9.76 4.58
C HIS A 89 9.42 -9.38 5.22
N LEU A 90 8.48 -8.82 4.46
CA LEU A 90 7.15 -8.49 4.99
C LEU A 90 6.39 -9.75 5.45
N CYS A 91 6.49 -10.84 4.71
CA CYS A 91 5.84 -12.10 5.07
C CYS A 91 6.52 -12.83 6.23
N ASP A 92 7.74 -12.46 6.62
CA ASP A 92 8.39 -13.00 7.83
C ASP A 92 7.75 -12.42 9.12
N GLN A 93 7.04 -11.30 9.01
CA GLN A 93 6.58 -10.50 10.13
C GLN A 93 5.05 -10.50 10.31
N ALA A 94 4.29 -11.08 9.37
CA ALA A 94 2.84 -10.92 9.31
C ALA A 94 2.11 -12.21 8.88
N GLY A 95 0.92 -12.42 9.44
CA GLY A 95 -0.06 -13.39 8.94
C GLY A 95 -1.06 -12.78 7.95
N MET A 96 -1.23 -11.45 7.99
CA MET A 96 -2.03 -10.69 7.03
C MET A 96 -1.29 -9.44 6.57
N ILE A 97 -1.30 -9.17 5.25
CA ILE A 97 -0.74 -7.96 4.66
C ILE A 97 -1.83 -7.23 3.88
N PHE A 98 -1.99 -5.94 4.18
CA PHE A 98 -2.96 -5.06 3.54
C PHE A 98 -2.27 -3.94 2.78
N VAL A 99 -2.75 -3.68 1.56
CA VAL A 99 -2.27 -2.59 0.70
C VAL A 99 -3.43 -1.72 0.25
N GLU A 100 -3.17 -0.47 -0.09
CA GLU A 100 -4.16 0.36 -0.77
C GLU A 100 -4.46 -0.15 -2.19
N ASP A 101 -5.72 -0.10 -2.61
CA ASP A 101 -6.10 -0.33 -4.01
C ASP A 101 -5.77 0.89 -4.88
N LEU A 102 -4.47 1.05 -5.14
CA LEU A 102 -3.93 2.14 -5.95
C LEU A 102 -3.92 1.78 -7.43
N ASN A 103 -4.40 2.73 -8.25
CA ASN A 103 -4.21 2.65 -9.69
C ASN A 103 -2.81 3.19 -10.07
N PHE A 104 -1.80 2.31 -10.01
CA PHE A 104 -0.42 2.66 -10.35
C PHE A 104 -0.24 3.05 -11.83
N GLN A 105 -1.10 2.57 -12.73
CA GLN A 105 -1.07 2.97 -14.14
C GLN A 105 -1.43 4.46 -14.28
N ALA A 106 -2.42 4.92 -13.51
CA ALA A 106 -2.76 6.35 -13.46
C ALA A 106 -1.61 7.17 -12.88
N TRP A 107 -0.90 6.67 -11.86
CA TRP A 107 0.29 7.36 -11.30
C TRP A 107 1.44 7.47 -12.31
N ALA A 108 1.65 6.44 -13.12
CA ALA A 108 2.67 6.43 -14.17
C ALA A 108 2.42 7.48 -15.27
N LYS A 109 1.16 7.92 -15.45
CA LYS A 109 0.78 8.93 -16.46
C LYS A 109 0.87 10.38 -15.95
N ARG A 110 1.22 10.61 -14.69
CA ARG A 110 1.28 11.95 -14.07
C ARG A 110 2.71 12.53 -14.07
N MET A 111 2.88 13.73 -13.52
CA MET A 111 4.16 14.44 -13.43
C MET A 111 5.30 13.63 -12.79
N LEU A 112 4.98 12.70 -11.88
CA LEU A 112 5.95 11.81 -11.22
C LEU A 112 6.08 10.44 -11.90
N GLY A 113 5.53 10.29 -13.11
CA GLY A 113 5.40 9.03 -13.81
C GLY A 113 6.70 8.27 -13.98
N LYS A 114 7.79 8.97 -14.29
CA LYS A 114 9.13 8.37 -14.38
C LYS A 114 9.57 7.69 -13.07
N HIS A 115 9.34 8.35 -11.93
CA HIS A 115 9.72 7.79 -10.62
C HIS A 115 8.81 6.64 -10.20
N THR A 116 7.53 6.70 -10.57
CA THR A 116 6.57 5.59 -10.37
C THR A 116 6.96 4.36 -11.19
N LEU A 117 7.31 4.56 -12.47
CA LEU A 117 7.75 3.49 -13.36
C LEU A 117 9.08 2.87 -12.92
N ASP A 118 9.99 3.70 -12.42
CA ASP A 118 11.26 3.26 -11.85
C ASP A 118 11.03 2.37 -10.62
N ALA A 119 10.21 2.84 -9.66
CA ALA A 119 9.89 2.10 -8.45
C ALA A 119 9.15 0.78 -8.75
N GLY A 120 8.31 0.75 -9.78
CA GLY A 120 7.62 -0.46 -10.22
C GLY A 120 6.59 -0.98 -9.22
N PHE A 121 5.82 -0.11 -8.57
CA PHE A 121 4.85 -0.50 -7.52
C PHE A 121 3.85 -1.56 -7.96
N GLY A 122 3.33 -1.49 -9.19
CA GLY A 122 2.42 -2.53 -9.70
C GLY A 122 3.08 -3.91 -9.79
N GLN A 123 4.36 -3.95 -10.20
CA GLN A 123 5.15 -5.18 -10.20
C GLN A 123 5.38 -5.67 -8.77
N PHE A 124 5.73 -4.77 -7.85
CA PHE A 124 5.91 -5.11 -6.44
C PHE A 124 4.63 -5.70 -5.82
N VAL A 125 3.48 -5.06 -6.00
CA VAL A 125 2.20 -5.56 -5.46
C VAL A 125 1.83 -6.92 -6.04
N THR A 126 2.10 -7.15 -7.33
CA THR A 126 1.90 -8.46 -7.97
C THR A 126 2.82 -9.53 -7.36
N ILE A 127 4.10 -9.20 -7.15
CA ILE A 127 5.07 -10.10 -6.51
C ILE A 127 4.66 -10.37 -5.05
N LEU A 128 4.28 -9.35 -4.31
CA LEU A 128 3.86 -9.45 -2.92
C LEU A 128 2.65 -10.37 -2.78
N GLN A 129 1.61 -10.18 -3.60
CA GLN A 129 0.43 -11.05 -3.59
C GLN A 129 0.82 -12.53 -3.85
N TRP A 130 1.72 -12.78 -4.81
CA TRP A 130 2.19 -14.13 -5.10
C TRP A 130 3.01 -14.73 -3.95
N VAL A 131 3.93 -13.96 -3.35
CA VAL A 131 4.75 -14.41 -2.20
C VAL A 131 3.87 -14.67 -0.98
N CYS A 132 2.89 -13.80 -0.70
CA CYS A 132 1.91 -13.99 0.37
C CYS A 132 1.23 -15.35 0.24
N TRP A 133 0.67 -15.65 -0.94
CA TRP A 133 0.06 -16.96 -1.19
C TRP A 133 1.04 -18.13 -0.98
N LYS A 134 2.25 -18.03 -1.54
CA LYS A 134 3.27 -19.08 -1.38
C LYS A 134 3.68 -19.33 0.07
N ARG A 135 3.64 -18.29 0.89
CA ARG A 135 4.01 -18.34 2.30
C ARG A 135 2.83 -18.57 3.25
N GLY A 136 1.62 -18.74 2.69
CA GLY A 136 0.42 -18.86 3.50
C GLY A 136 0.13 -17.61 4.31
N VAL A 137 0.42 -16.41 3.78
CA VAL A 137 0.08 -15.11 4.36
C VAL A 137 -1.13 -14.55 3.60
N TYR A 138 -2.12 -14.04 4.31
CA TYR A 138 -3.28 -13.39 3.69
C TYR A 138 -2.87 -12.07 3.03
N PHE A 139 -3.43 -11.79 1.86
CA PHE A 139 -3.21 -10.53 1.14
C PHE A 139 -4.54 -9.86 0.84
N GLY A 140 -4.71 -8.62 1.29
CA GLY A 140 -5.92 -7.83 1.07
C GLY A 140 -5.63 -6.46 0.45
N LYS A 141 -6.52 -6.00 -0.42
CA LYS A 141 -6.53 -4.61 -0.87
C LYS A 141 -7.66 -3.86 -0.19
N VAL A 142 -7.39 -2.64 0.27
CA VAL A 142 -8.39 -1.79 0.91
C VAL A 142 -8.63 -0.51 0.12
N ASN A 143 -9.79 0.11 0.34
CA ASN A 143 -10.06 1.43 -0.24
C ASN A 143 -8.96 2.43 0.17
N LYS A 144 -8.40 3.13 -0.82
CA LYS A 144 -7.29 4.10 -0.68
C LYS A 144 -7.71 5.51 -0.24
N ASP A 145 -9.00 5.81 -0.23
CA ASP A 145 -9.46 7.19 -0.11
C ASP A 145 -9.29 7.68 1.33
N TYR A 146 -8.74 8.88 1.48
CA TYR A 146 -8.53 9.56 2.76
C TYR A 146 -7.60 8.86 3.76
N THR A 147 -6.85 7.83 3.36
CA THR A 147 -5.90 7.11 4.25
C THR A 147 -4.88 8.04 4.91
N SER A 148 -4.34 9.00 4.17
CA SER A 148 -3.42 10.04 4.67
C SER A 148 -4.10 11.18 5.46
N GLN A 149 -5.43 11.21 5.48
CA GLN A 149 -6.25 12.28 6.05
C GLN A 149 -7.00 11.85 7.31
N ILE A 150 -7.08 10.57 7.62
CA ILE A 150 -7.76 10.06 8.80
C ILE A 150 -6.74 9.75 9.90
N CYS A 151 -7.06 10.09 11.15
CA CYS A 151 -6.24 9.70 12.29
C CYS A 151 -6.43 8.22 12.61
N PRO A 152 -5.36 7.41 12.69
CA PRO A 152 -5.48 5.98 13.00
C PRO A 152 -5.91 5.69 14.44
N ASN A 153 -5.79 6.68 15.34
CA ASN A 153 -6.15 6.54 16.74
C ASN A 153 -7.64 6.86 17.00
N CYS A 154 -8.13 8.02 16.55
CA CYS A 154 -9.49 8.49 16.84
C CYS A 154 -10.42 8.57 15.63
N ASN A 155 -9.96 8.19 14.43
CA ASN A 155 -10.70 8.28 13.17
C ASN A 155 -11.11 9.70 12.72
N ALA A 156 -10.65 10.74 13.41
CA ALA A 156 -10.90 12.12 12.99
C ALA A 156 -10.30 12.43 11.62
N HIS A 157 -11.04 13.20 10.81
CA HIS A 157 -10.55 13.69 9.53
C HIS A 157 -9.65 14.91 9.73
N THR A 158 -8.34 14.69 9.65
CA THR A 158 -7.27 15.69 9.84
C THR A 158 -6.95 16.54 8.60
N GLY A 159 -7.70 16.38 7.52
CA GLY A 159 -7.54 17.18 6.29
C GLY A 159 -6.35 16.80 5.41
N LYS A 160 -6.28 17.43 4.23
CA LYS A 160 -5.19 17.24 3.26
C LYS A 160 -3.90 17.86 3.77
N LYS A 161 -2.84 17.06 3.82
CA LYS A 161 -1.49 17.51 4.18
C LYS A 161 -0.65 17.70 2.93
N LYS A 162 0.20 18.74 2.90
CA LYS A 162 1.24 18.89 1.87
C LYS A 162 2.27 17.74 1.99
N LEU A 163 2.89 17.38 0.87
CA LEU A 163 3.89 16.30 0.81
C LEU A 163 5.10 16.56 1.72
N SER A 164 5.41 17.81 2.03
CA SER A 164 6.51 18.21 2.94
C SER A 164 6.26 17.88 4.41
N PHE A 165 5.00 17.73 4.84
CA PHE A 165 4.70 17.38 6.22
C PHE A 165 4.95 15.88 6.44
N ARG A 166 5.97 15.56 7.24
CA ARG A 166 6.40 14.17 7.55
C ARG A 166 5.83 13.63 8.85
N VAL A 167 5.28 14.50 9.68
CA VAL A 167 4.64 14.12 10.95
C VAL A 167 3.13 14.19 10.77
N HIS A 168 2.45 13.12 11.17
CA HIS A 168 1.02 13.16 11.48
C HIS A 168 0.89 13.68 12.91
N SER A 169 0.11 14.73 13.10
CA SER A 169 -0.31 15.21 14.42
C SER A 169 -1.82 15.42 14.36
N CYS A 170 -2.54 14.75 15.26
CA CYS A 170 -3.99 14.82 15.30
C CYS A 170 -4.45 15.92 16.27
N PRO A 171 -5.22 16.93 15.80
CA PRO A 171 -5.71 18.00 16.68
C PRO A 171 -6.78 17.50 17.66
N GLU A 172 -7.50 16.43 17.35
CA GLU A 172 -8.61 15.92 18.17
C GLU A 172 -8.14 15.05 19.34
N CYS A 173 -7.08 14.26 19.17
CA CYS A 173 -6.64 13.29 20.19
C CYS A 173 -5.15 13.39 20.55
N GLY A 174 -4.40 14.30 19.95
CA GLY A 174 -2.97 14.48 20.22
C GLY A 174 -2.04 13.39 19.68
N TYR A 175 -2.57 12.35 19.00
CA TYR A 175 -1.74 11.27 18.45
C TYR A 175 -0.71 11.81 17.45
N MET A 176 0.55 11.39 17.62
CA MET A 176 1.64 11.76 16.72
C MET A 176 2.44 10.55 16.25
N THR A 177 2.78 10.53 14.96
CA THR A 177 3.69 9.54 14.36
C THR A 177 4.19 10.03 13.00
N HIS A 178 5.02 9.25 12.31
CA HIS A 178 5.37 9.54 10.92
C HIS A 178 4.13 9.45 10.02
N ARG A 179 3.95 10.40 9.09
CA ARG A 179 2.75 10.48 8.23
C ARG A 179 2.48 9.18 7.47
N ASP A 180 3.51 8.61 6.87
CA ASP A 180 3.36 7.39 6.05
C ASP A 180 3.08 6.16 6.94
N VAL A 181 3.51 6.16 8.21
CA VAL A 181 3.15 5.13 9.21
C VAL A 181 1.68 5.30 9.63
N ALA A 182 1.21 6.54 9.81
CA ALA A 182 -0.20 6.80 10.08
C ALA A 182 -1.11 6.30 8.94
N SER A 183 -0.72 6.52 7.68
CA SER A 183 -1.43 5.97 6.52
C SER A 183 -1.45 4.43 6.57
N ALA A 184 -0.30 3.80 6.83
CA ALA A 184 -0.18 2.34 6.93
C ALA A 184 -1.05 1.76 8.06
N LEU A 185 -1.17 2.45 9.19
CA LEU A 185 -2.09 2.08 10.28
C LEU A 185 -3.57 2.15 9.83
N ILE A 186 -3.96 3.17 9.07
CA ILE A 186 -5.33 3.23 8.50
C ILE A 186 -5.58 2.06 7.55
N VAL A 187 -4.60 1.73 6.69
CA VAL A 187 -4.67 0.60 5.76
C VAL A 187 -4.88 -0.71 6.54
N ARG A 188 -4.08 -0.94 7.60
CA ARG A 188 -4.24 -2.09 8.50
C ARG A 188 -5.63 -2.13 9.11
N ASN A 189 -6.07 -1.05 9.74
CA ASN A 189 -7.35 -0.99 10.46
C ASN A 189 -8.56 -1.25 9.53
N ARG A 190 -8.51 -0.73 8.30
CA ARG A 190 -9.52 -1.02 7.26
C ARG A 190 -9.51 -2.48 6.87
N GLY A 191 -8.34 -3.05 6.65
CA GLY A 191 -8.16 -4.44 6.27
C GLY A 191 -8.73 -5.41 7.30
N VAL A 192 -8.38 -5.21 8.57
CA VAL A 192 -8.92 -5.99 9.70
C VAL A 192 -10.45 -5.86 9.77
N SER A 193 -10.99 -4.65 9.61
CA SER A 193 -12.44 -4.43 9.64
C SER A 193 -13.17 -5.12 8.48
N GLU A 194 -12.55 -5.22 7.31
CA GLU A 194 -13.12 -5.89 6.14
C GLU A 194 -13.09 -7.41 6.30
N VAL A 195 -11.97 -7.96 6.77
CA VAL A 195 -11.83 -9.37 7.12
C VAL A 195 -12.84 -9.80 8.19
N GLY A 196 -13.01 -9.02 9.25
CA GLY A 196 -13.98 -9.32 10.31
C GLY A 196 -15.40 -9.50 9.75
N ARG A 197 -15.86 -8.56 8.89
CA ARG A 197 -17.16 -8.68 8.23
C ARG A 197 -17.28 -9.93 7.36
N ILE A 198 -16.22 -10.33 6.67
CA ILE A 198 -16.22 -11.53 5.82
C ILE A 198 -16.39 -12.80 6.65
N LEU A 199 -15.70 -12.88 7.80
CA LEU A 199 -15.81 -14.02 8.71
C LEU A 199 -17.21 -14.09 9.36
N ASP A 200 -17.75 -12.96 9.82
CA ASP A 200 -19.10 -12.88 10.39
C ASP A 200 -20.17 -13.36 9.40
N VAL A 201 -20.08 -12.95 8.12
CA VAL A 201 -21.04 -13.37 7.08
C VAL A 201 -20.94 -14.87 6.79
N LYS A 202 -19.73 -15.46 6.83
CA LYS A 202 -19.56 -16.90 6.66
C LYS A 202 -20.15 -17.68 7.83
N GLU A 203 -19.97 -17.26 9.07
CA GLU A 203 -20.62 -17.94 10.21
C GLU A 203 -22.15 -17.93 10.10
N VAL A 204 -22.74 -16.82 9.64
CA VAL A 204 -24.20 -16.73 9.43
C VAL A 204 -24.67 -17.61 8.27
N ALA A 205 -23.88 -17.75 7.19
CA ALA A 205 -24.26 -18.52 6.01
C ALA A 205 -24.23 -20.05 6.21
N TRP A 206 -23.42 -20.55 7.14
CA TRP A 206 -23.33 -21.99 7.45
C TRP A 206 -24.27 -22.42 8.60
N GLY A 207 -25.01 -21.49 9.20
CA GLY A 207 -26.02 -21.75 10.25
C GLY A 207 -27.40 -22.19 9.74
N GLY A 208 -27.53 -22.61 8.48
CA GLY A 208 -28.80 -23.01 7.85
C GLY A 208 -29.14 -24.49 8.03
N GLY A 209 -29.34 -24.94 9.27
CA GLY A 209 -29.89 -26.25 9.61
C GLY A 209 -31.00 -26.13 10.64
N LEU A 210 -32.23 -26.46 10.24
CA LEU A 210 -33.46 -26.34 11.02
C LEU A 210 -33.38 -27.07 12.39
N THR A 211 -33.67 -26.37 13.48
CA THR A 211 -34.83 -26.59 14.39
C THR A 211 -34.66 -25.82 15.72
N GLY A 212 -35.71 -25.09 16.12
CA GLY A 212 -36.19 -25.07 17.51
C GLY A 212 -35.44 -24.26 18.58
N THR A 213 -36.12 -23.21 19.04
CA THR A 213 -36.18 -22.69 20.43
C THR A 213 -35.08 -21.79 21.02
N ARG A 214 -35.46 -20.50 21.09
CA ARG A 214 -35.42 -19.53 22.20
C ARG A 214 -34.09 -19.04 22.82
N ASN A 215 -34.05 -17.70 22.84
CA ASN A 215 -33.52 -16.76 23.84
C ASN A 215 -32.02 -16.45 23.86
N GLY A 216 -31.71 -15.14 23.73
CA GLY A 216 -30.42 -14.59 24.14
C GLY A 216 -30.09 -13.23 23.53
N LEU A 217 -30.71 -12.17 24.06
CA LEU A 217 -30.38 -10.75 23.90
C LEU A 217 -29.04 -10.36 23.24
N VAL A 218 -29.10 -9.56 22.17
CA VAL A 218 -28.19 -8.41 21.98
C VAL A 218 -29.05 -7.18 21.67
N LYS A 219 -29.24 -6.33 22.68
CA LYS A 219 -29.91 -5.03 22.51
C LYS A 219 -29.00 -4.09 21.71
N SER A 220 -29.44 -3.82 20.49
CA SER A 220 -29.13 -2.62 19.72
C SER A 220 -29.24 -1.37 20.59
N LEU A 221 -28.14 -0.63 20.75
CA LEU A 221 -28.17 0.76 21.19
C LEU A 221 -28.21 1.67 19.96
N ARG A 222 -29.42 2.05 19.56
CA ARG A 222 -29.68 3.23 18.73
C ARG A 222 -30.37 4.30 19.57
N ASN A 223 -29.77 5.49 19.54
CA ASN A 223 -30.33 6.83 19.67
C ASN A 223 -31.27 7.18 20.83
N ARG A 224 -30.87 8.20 21.58
CA ARG A 224 -31.78 9.12 22.28
C ARG A 224 -31.40 10.56 21.92
N LYS A 225 -32.24 11.22 21.11
CA LYS A 225 -32.31 12.69 21.03
C LYS A 225 -33.36 13.16 22.03
N LYS A 226 -33.06 14.19 22.83
CA LYS A 226 -33.72 15.52 22.86
C LYS A 226 -33.55 16.24 24.21
N GLY A 227 -33.40 17.57 24.10
CA GLY A 227 -33.39 18.58 25.17
C GLY A 227 -31.97 19.02 25.48
N GLY A 228 -31.48 20.22 25.18
CA GLY A 228 -32.13 21.50 24.88
C GLY A 228 -31.62 22.50 25.92
N GLU A 229 -30.74 23.41 25.53
CA GLU A 229 -30.51 24.69 26.23
C GLU A 229 -29.62 25.61 25.38
N ALA A 230 -30.06 26.86 25.30
CA ALA A 230 -29.49 27.93 24.51
C ALA A 230 -28.33 28.59 25.26
N TRP A 231 -27.26 28.96 24.54
CA TRP A 231 -26.29 29.91 25.05
C TRP A 231 -25.94 30.97 24.00
N ILE A 232 -26.00 32.20 24.49
CA ILE A 232 -25.91 33.50 23.85
C ILE A 232 -24.43 33.80 23.55
N TYR A 233 -24.13 34.36 22.37
CA TYR A 233 -22.83 34.98 22.09
C TYR A 233 -22.76 36.38 22.71
N PRO A 234 -21.66 36.80 23.33
CA PRO A 234 -21.33 38.21 23.43
C PRO A 234 -20.46 38.63 22.24
N ALA A 235 -20.83 39.76 21.66
CA ALA A 235 -19.98 40.57 20.80
C ALA A 235 -19.14 41.51 21.68
N SER A 236 -17.83 41.53 21.45
CA SER A 236 -16.95 42.68 21.62
C SER A 236 -15.66 42.48 20.81
#